data_AF-A0A429RUA9-F1
#
_entry.id   AF-A0A429RUA9-F1
#
_cell.length_a   1.000
_cell.length_b   1.000
_cell.length_c   1.000
_cell.angle_alpha   90.00
_cell.angle_beta   90.00
_cell.angle_gamma   90.00
#
_symmetry.space_group_name_H-M   'P 1'
#
loop_
_entity.id
_entity.type
_entity.pdbx_description
1 polymer ?
#
loop_
_entity_poly.entity_id
_entity_poly.type
_entity_poly.pdbx_seq_one_letter_code
_entity_poly.pdbx_strand_id
1 'polypeptide(L)'
;MDAGRSAGPPLPQPAGPPGVQEAAARAVRHLLDRQDPAGWWKGDLETNVTMDAEDLLLRQFLGLRDEATTAAAARHIRGGQRPDGTWATFHDGPPDLSATVEAYVALRLAGDAPDAPHMARASAWIRAHGGIAAARVFTRIWLALFGWWSWDHLPELPPELVFLPPWVPLNIYDFGCWARQTIVPLTVVSALRPVRPGPFALDELHTDARRPVPPRT
;
A
#
# COMPACT_ATOMS: atom_id res chain seq x y z
N MET A 1 -38.56 -4.76 54.63
CA MET A 1 -39.19 -6.03 54.20
C MET A 1 -39.06 -6.10 52.70
N ASP A 2 -38.40 -7.16 52.27
CA ASP A 2 -37.87 -7.42 50.95
C ASP A 2 -39.00 -7.89 50.02
N ALA A 3 -39.39 -7.07 49.05
CA ALA A 3 -40.34 -7.47 48.01
C ALA A 3 -39.54 -7.98 46.82
N GLY A 4 -39.17 -9.26 46.88
CA GLY A 4 -38.46 -9.97 45.83
C GLY A 4 -39.20 -9.85 44.50
N ARG A 5 -38.59 -9.16 43.54
CA ARG A 5 -38.97 -9.25 42.13
C ARG A 5 -38.61 -10.65 41.67
N SER A 6 -39.60 -11.53 41.52
CA SER A 6 -39.39 -12.80 40.81
C SER A 6 -39.08 -12.47 39.34
N ALA A 7 -37.90 -12.90 38.89
CA ALA A 7 -37.60 -12.91 37.47
C ALA A 7 -38.63 -13.82 36.79
N GLY A 8 -39.39 -13.27 35.84
CA GLY A 8 -40.30 -14.07 35.02
C GLY A 8 -39.56 -15.21 34.31
N PRO A 9 -40.27 -16.28 33.91
CA PRO A 9 -39.65 -17.43 33.26
C PRO A 9 -38.85 -16.96 32.04
N PRO A 10 -37.62 -17.48 31.83
CA PRO A 10 -36.81 -17.09 30.70
C PRO A 10 -37.60 -17.36 29.41
N LEU A 11 -37.62 -16.37 28.52
CA LEU A 11 -38.25 -16.51 27.22
C LEU A 11 -37.61 -17.72 26.50
N PRO A 12 -38.41 -18.61 25.88
CA PRO A 12 -37.89 -19.75 25.16
C PRO A 12 -36.93 -19.26 24.07
N GLN A 13 -35.64 -19.56 24.26
CA GLN A 13 -34.63 -19.28 23.25
C GLN A 13 -34.92 -20.21 22.07
N PRO A 14 -35.12 -19.69 20.85
CA PRO A 14 -35.29 -20.53 19.68
C PRO A 14 -34.10 -21.48 19.60
N ALA A 15 -34.37 -22.78 19.47
CA ALA A 15 -33.32 -23.77 19.29
C ALA A 15 -32.55 -23.38 18.02
N GLY A 16 -31.34 -22.85 18.20
CA GLY A 16 -30.43 -22.56 17.10
C GLY A 16 -30.20 -23.83 16.26
N PRO A 17 -29.74 -23.70 15.01
CA PRO A 17 -29.51 -24.85 14.16
C PRO A 17 -28.67 -25.91 14.88
N PRO A 18 -28.97 -27.21 14.68
CA PRO A 18 -28.25 -28.29 15.35
C PRO A 18 -26.75 -28.17 15.07
N GLY A 19 -25.93 -28.43 16.09
CA GLY A 19 -24.46 -28.39 15.99
C GLY A 19 -23.80 -27.03 16.25
N VAL A 20 -24.55 -25.94 16.49
CA VAL A 20 -23.98 -24.61 16.82
C VAL A 20 -23.05 -24.66 18.04
N GLN A 21 -23.43 -25.39 19.09
CA GLN A 21 -22.60 -25.51 20.29
C GLN A 21 -21.30 -26.29 20.04
N GLU A 22 -21.37 -27.32 19.20
CA GLU A 22 -20.19 -28.10 18.81
C GLU A 22 -19.25 -27.27 17.92
N ALA A 23 -19.81 -26.52 16.95
CA ALA A 23 -19.05 -25.61 16.11
C ALA A 23 -18.35 -24.52 16.93
N ALA A 24 -19.07 -23.91 17.89
CA ALA A 24 -18.50 -22.92 18.80
C ALA A 24 -17.37 -23.51 19.65
N ALA A 25 -17.57 -24.70 20.24
CA ALA A 25 -16.53 -25.37 21.03
C ALA A 25 -15.29 -25.70 20.19
N ARG A 26 -15.46 -26.11 18.93
CA ARG A 26 -14.35 -26.34 17.99
C ARG A 26 -13.62 -25.04 17.62
N ALA A 27 -14.35 -23.97 17.35
CA ALA A 27 -13.76 -22.66 17.02
C ALA A 27 -12.97 -22.08 18.20
N VAL A 28 -13.49 -22.19 19.42
CA VAL A 28 -12.79 -21.76 20.64
C VAL A 28 -11.50 -22.55 20.84
N ARG A 29 -11.55 -23.88 20.71
CA ARG A 29 -10.33 -24.71 20.79
C ARG A 29 -9.31 -24.28 19.74
N HIS A 30 -9.74 -24.13 18.50
CA HIS A 30 -8.84 -23.71 17.41
C HIS A 30 -8.19 -22.34 17.68
N LEU A 31 -8.94 -21.38 18.21
CA LEU A 31 -8.40 -20.07 18.55
C LEU A 31 -7.40 -20.18 19.72
N LEU A 32 -7.73 -20.91 20.78
CA LEU A 32 -6.84 -21.10 21.94
C LEU A 32 -5.56 -21.85 21.55
N ASP A 33 -5.63 -22.85 20.66
CA ASP A 33 -4.48 -23.59 20.15
C ASP A 33 -3.48 -22.69 19.38
N ARG A 34 -3.93 -21.51 18.93
CA ARG A 34 -3.09 -20.50 18.24
C ARG A 34 -2.61 -19.37 19.15
N GLN A 35 -2.95 -19.40 20.43
CA GLN A 35 -2.47 -18.40 21.39
C GLN A 35 -0.97 -18.59 21.61
N ASP A 36 -0.21 -17.50 21.54
CA ASP A 36 1.18 -17.51 21.95
C ASP A 36 1.28 -17.82 23.46
N PRO A 37 2.32 -18.54 23.94
CA PRO A 37 2.50 -18.81 25.36
C PRO A 37 2.50 -17.56 26.26
N ALA A 38 2.83 -16.37 25.72
CA ALA A 38 2.77 -15.10 26.43
C ALA A 38 1.36 -14.47 26.46
N GLY A 39 0.37 -15.09 25.83
CA GLY A 39 -1.05 -14.76 25.96
C GLY A 39 -1.67 -13.94 24.82
N TRP A 40 -0.90 -13.55 23.79
CA TRP A 40 -1.40 -12.80 22.63
C TRP A 40 -1.70 -13.70 21.43
N TRP A 41 -2.39 -13.15 20.43
CA TRP A 41 -2.61 -13.79 19.12
C TRP A 41 -1.96 -12.99 18.02
N LYS A 42 -1.43 -13.70 17.02
CA LYS A 42 -0.90 -13.10 15.80
C LYS A 42 -1.60 -13.70 14.60
N GLY A 43 -2.05 -12.81 13.72
CA GLY A 43 -2.51 -13.11 12.39
C GLY A 43 -1.78 -12.24 11.39
N ASP A 44 -1.88 -12.61 10.12
CA ASP A 44 -1.35 -11.80 9.04
C ASP A 44 -2.29 -10.61 8.79
N LEU A 45 -1.72 -9.41 8.72
CA LEU A 45 -2.44 -8.20 8.33
C LEU A 45 -2.21 -7.96 6.85
N GLU A 46 -3.09 -8.53 6.03
CA GLU A 46 -3.02 -8.36 4.58
C GLU A 46 -3.55 -6.98 4.16
N THR A 47 -2.87 -6.38 3.18
CA THR A 47 -3.28 -5.10 2.59
C THR A 47 -3.26 -5.21 1.06
N ASN A 48 -2.18 -4.76 0.44
CA ASN A 48 -1.90 -4.90 -0.98
C ASN A 48 -0.37 -4.92 -1.18
N VAL A 49 0.05 -5.14 -2.43
CA VAL A 49 1.46 -5.33 -2.78
C VAL A 49 2.30 -4.05 -2.72
N THR A 50 1.71 -2.86 -2.50
CA THR A 50 2.49 -1.61 -2.49
C THR A 50 3.43 -1.56 -1.32
N MET A 51 3.11 -2.18 -0.18
CA MET A 51 4.03 -2.23 0.97
C MET A 51 5.36 -2.91 0.61
N ASP A 52 5.30 -4.07 -0.06
CA ASP A 52 6.48 -4.78 -0.55
C ASP A 52 7.19 -4.00 -1.67
N ALA A 53 6.43 -3.39 -2.58
CA ALA A 53 7.01 -2.62 -3.69
C ALA A 53 7.77 -1.37 -3.18
N GLU A 54 7.17 -0.62 -2.27
CA GLU A 54 7.71 0.58 -1.64
C GLU A 54 8.91 0.23 -0.73
N ASP A 55 8.90 -0.90 -0.01
CA ASP A 55 10.07 -1.39 0.74
C ASP A 55 11.23 -1.75 -0.20
N LEU A 56 10.97 -2.41 -1.33
CA LEU A 56 11.98 -2.72 -2.34
C LEU A 56 12.60 -1.45 -2.94
N LEU A 57 11.76 -0.46 -3.25
CA LEU A 57 12.18 0.87 -3.67
C LEU A 57 13.03 1.56 -2.58
N LEU A 58 12.60 1.54 -1.31
CA LEU A 58 13.35 2.12 -0.21
C LEU A 58 14.74 1.49 -0.07
N ARG A 59 14.82 0.16 -0.07
CA ARG A 59 16.08 -0.59 0.04
C ARG A 59 17.00 -0.30 -1.14
N GLN A 60 16.45 -0.25 -2.36
CA GLN A 60 17.21 0.12 -3.54
C GLN A 60 17.75 1.55 -3.41
N PHE A 61 16.91 2.50 -2.98
CA PHE A 61 17.31 3.89 -2.79
C PHE A 61 18.44 3.98 -1.76
N LEU A 62 18.32 3.30 -0.62
CA LEU A 62 19.33 3.32 0.45
C LEU A 62 20.60 2.52 0.13
N GLY A 63 20.60 1.68 -0.91
CA GLY A 63 21.71 0.77 -1.22
C GLY A 63 21.78 -0.44 -0.27
N LEU A 64 20.63 -0.83 0.31
CA LEU A 64 20.49 -1.89 1.30
C LEU A 64 19.78 -3.14 0.74
N ARG A 65 19.54 -3.17 -0.57
CA ARG A 65 18.82 -4.26 -1.23
C ARG A 65 19.67 -5.53 -1.27
N ASP A 66 19.09 -6.64 -0.83
CA ASP A 66 19.66 -7.98 -0.95
C ASP A 66 18.79 -8.89 -1.83
N GLU A 67 19.40 -9.95 -2.35
CA GLU A 67 18.77 -10.88 -3.29
C GLU A 67 17.62 -11.67 -2.64
N ALA A 68 17.76 -12.08 -1.38
CA ALA A 68 16.79 -12.94 -0.72
C ALA A 68 15.47 -12.20 -0.48
N THR A 69 15.53 -10.99 0.08
CA THR A 69 14.35 -10.14 0.26
C THR A 69 13.77 -9.71 -1.08
N THR A 70 14.60 -9.37 -2.06
CA THR A 70 14.13 -9.02 -3.42
C THR A 70 13.34 -10.15 -4.06
N ALA A 71 13.88 -11.38 -4.03
CA ALA A 71 13.23 -12.54 -4.62
C ALA A 71 11.93 -12.91 -3.88
N ALA A 72 11.89 -12.74 -2.55
CA ALA A 72 10.68 -12.97 -1.75
C ALA A 72 9.58 -11.96 -2.08
N ALA A 73 9.91 -10.65 -2.06
CA ALA A 73 8.98 -9.59 -2.42
C ALA A 73 8.46 -9.75 -3.85
N ALA A 74 9.35 -10.00 -4.82
CA ALA A 74 8.96 -10.20 -6.22
C ALA A 74 8.02 -11.40 -6.41
N ARG A 75 8.22 -12.48 -5.65
CA ARG A 75 7.32 -13.64 -5.67
C ARG A 75 5.93 -13.28 -5.13
N HIS A 76 5.87 -12.54 -4.02
CA HIS A 76 4.61 -12.05 -3.47
C HIS A 76 3.88 -11.12 -4.45
N ILE A 77 4.59 -10.13 -4.99
CA ILE A 77 4.05 -9.17 -5.96
C ILE A 77 3.52 -9.88 -7.20
N ARG A 78 4.28 -10.82 -7.80
CA ARG A 78 3.80 -11.63 -8.93
C ARG A 78 2.55 -12.43 -8.58
N GLY A 79 2.49 -13.01 -7.39
CA GLY A 79 1.33 -13.77 -6.91
C GLY A 79 0.06 -12.92 -6.79
N GLY A 80 0.21 -11.62 -6.55
CA GLY A 80 -0.91 -10.67 -6.49
C GLY A 80 -1.39 -10.15 -7.85
N GLN A 81 -0.73 -10.51 -8.96
CA GLN A 81 -1.12 -10.00 -10.28
C GLN A 81 -2.42 -10.65 -10.75
N ARG A 82 -3.36 -9.81 -11.20
CA ARG A 82 -4.62 -10.25 -11.80
C ARG A 82 -4.44 -10.73 -13.25
N PRO A 83 -5.40 -11.49 -13.81
CA PRO A 83 -5.32 -11.97 -15.19
C PRO A 83 -5.17 -10.87 -16.24
N ASP A 84 -5.73 -9.68 -15.98
CA ASP A 84 -5.63 -8.49 -16.82
C ASP A 84 -4.26 -7.78 -16.73
N GLY A 85 -3.35 -8.25 -15.87
CA GLY A 85 -2.01 -7.70 -15.68
C GLY A 85 -1.91 -6.64 -14.58
N THR A 86 -2.99 -6.39 -13.83
CA THR A 86 -3.07 -5.29 -12.85
C THR A 86 -2.99 -5.75 -11.40
N TRP A 87 -2.90 -4.80 -10.49
CA TRP A 87 -3.01 -5.00 -9.04
C TRP A 87 -4.12 -4.11 -8.47
N ALA A 88 -4.73 -4.56 -7.38
CA ALA A 88 -5.76 -3.84 -6.65
C ALA A 88 -5.25 -3.40 -5.27
N THR A 89 -5.93 -2.44 -4.65
CA THR A 89 -5.57 -1.92 -3.31
C THR A 89 -6.19 -2.71 -2.15
N PHE A 90 -7.13 -3.62 -2.44
CA PHE A 90 -7.75 -4.54 -1.50
C PHE A 90 -8.21 -5.83 -2.22
N HIS A 91 -8.49 -6.89 -1.45
CA HIS A 91 -8.91 -8.19 -1.97
C HIS A 91 -10.16 -8.07 -2.86
N ASP A 92 -10.12 -8.65 -4.06
CA ASP A 92 -11.16 -8.56 -5.09
C ASP A 92 -11.56 -7.12 -5.51
N GLY A 93 -10.76 -6.12 -5.16
CA GLY A 93 -10.97 -4.74 -5.60
C GLY A 93 -10.79 -4.56 -7.11
N PRO A 94 -11.21 -3.41 -7.67
CA PRO A 94 -10.92 -3.09 -9.06
C PRO A 94 -9.42 -2.87 -9.28
N PRO A 95 -8.93 -2.95 -10.54
CA PRO A 95 -7.58 -2.52 -10.89
C PRO A 95 -7.27 -1.10 -10.39
N ASP A 96 -6.07 -0.90 -9.84
CA ASP A 96 -5.58 0.40 -9.39
C ASP A 96 -4.29 0.79 -10.12
N LEU A 97 -4.24 2.01 -10.63
CA LEU A 97 -3.11 2.50 -11.41
C LEU A 97 -1.84 2.65 -10.59
N SER A 98 -1.94 3.20 -9.39
CA SER A 98 -0.77 3.49 -8.55
C SER A 98 -0.14 2.19 -8.06
N ALA A 99 -0.97 1.24 -7.60
CA ALA A 99 -0.52 -0.08 -7.20
C ALA A 99 0.12 -0.85 -8.37
N THR A 100 -0.47 -0.77 -9.57
CA THR A 100 0.07 -1.44 -10.76
C THR A 100 1.41 -0.83 -11.20
N VAL A 101 1.58 0.50 -11.13
CA VAL A 101 2.86 1.17 -11.40
C VAL A 101 3.93 0.76 -10.39
N GLU A 102 3.63 0.82 -9.09
CA GLU A 102 4.60 0.48 -8.04
C GLU A 102 5.01 -1.00 -8.11
N ALA A 103 4.05 -1.91 -8.30
CA ALA A 103 4.29 -3.33 -8.50
C ALA A 103 5.18 -3.58 -9.74
N TYR A 104 4.89 -2.93 -10.86
CA TYR A 104 5.69 -3.05 -12.08
C TYR A 104 7.15 -2.63 -11.82
N VAL A 105 7.37 -1.48 -11.19
CA VAL A 105 8.73 -0.97 -10.94
C VAL A 105 9.49 -1.89 -9.97
N ALA A 106 8.84 -2.39 -8.93
CA ALA A 106 9.45 -3.36 -8.02
C ALA A 106 9.86 -4.66 -8.74
N LEU A 107 9.02 -5.17 -9.66
CA LEU A 107 9.36 -6.32 -10.49
C LEU A 107 10.51 -6.04 -11.47
N ARG A 108 10.55 -4.84 -12.07
CA ARG A 108 11.72 -4.42 -12.87
C ARG A 108 13.00 -4.39 -12.05
N LEU A 109 12.95 -3.90 -10.81
CA LEU A 109 14.09 -3.94 -9.89
C LEU A 109 14.51 -5.37 -9.58
N ALA A 110 13.54 -6.28 -9.42
CA ALA A 110 13.79 -7.71 -9.22
C ALA A 110 14.29 -8.47 -10.45
N GLY A 111 14.47 -7.80 -11.59
CA GLY A 111 15.05 -8.35 -12.81
C GLY A 111 14.04 -8.84 -13.85
N ASP A 112 12.75 -8.61 -13.65
CA ASP A 112 11.73 -8.99 -14.63
C ASP A 112 11.87 -8.12 -15.90
N ALA A 113 11.97 -8.78 -17.05
CA ALA A 113 12.15 -8.10 -18.33
C ALA A 113 10.87 -7.36 -18.75
N PRO A 114 10.96 -6.14 -19.29
CA PRO A 114 9.78 -5.33 -19.61
C PRO A 114 8.89 -5.92 -20.71
N ASP A 115 9.44 -6.78 -21.57
CA ASP A 115 8.77 -7.53 -22.63
C ASP A 115 8.20 -8.88 -22.17
N ALA A 116 8.49 -9.31 -20.94
CA ALA A 116 7.89 -10.50 -20.36
C ALA A 116 6.35 -10.37 -20.37
N PRO A 117 5.57 -11.44 -20.68
CA PRO A 117 4.14 -11.32 -20.90
C PRO A 117 3.36 -10.66 -19.75
N HIS A 118 3.74 -10.90 -18.49
CA HIS A 118 3.10 -10.26 -17.34
C HIS A 118 3.43 -8.78 -17.20
N MET A 119 4.66 -8.37 -17.53
CA MET A 119 5.10 -6.99 -17.54
C MET A 119 4.47 -6.21 -18.70
N ALA A 120 4.42 -6.81 -19.89
CA ALA A 120 3.83 -6.19 -21.08
C ALA A 120 2.32 -5.91 -20.91
N ARG A 121 1.58 -6.82 -20.27
CA ARG A 121 0.16 -6.58 -19.92
C ARG A 121 0.01 -5.41 -18.96
N ALA A 122 0.81 -5.38 -17.90
CA ALA A 122 0.79 -4.32 -16.90
C ALA A 122 1.12 -2.95 -17.52
N SER A 123 2.20 -2.84 -18.31
CA SER A 123 2.61 -1.58 -18.96
C SER A 123 1.60 -1.11 -20.01
N ALA A 124 1.00 -2.02 -20.78
CA ALA A 124 -0.07 -1.69 -21.72
C ALA A 124 -1.30 -1.12 -20.99
N TRP A 125 -1.70 -1.76 -19.89
CA TRP A 125 -2.81 -1.28 -19.07
C TRP A 125 -2.48 0.08 -18.43
N ILE A 126 -1.28 0.27 -17.86
CA ILE A 126 -0.82 1.54 -17.29
C ILE A 126 -0.94 2.68 -18.32
N ARG A 127 -0.43 2.47 -19.54
CA ARG A 127 -0.53 3.47 -20.61
C ARG A 127 -1.97 3.77 -21.00
N ALA A 128 -2.83 2.76 -21.09
CA ALA A 128 -4.25 2.95 -21.38
C ALA A 128 -4.99 3.78 -20.31
N HIS A 129 -4.46 3.85 -19.08
CA HIS A 129 -5.04 4.58 -17.95
C HIS A 129 -4.30 5.88 -17.61
N GLY A 130 -3.59 6.46 -18.58
CA GLY A 130 -2.95 7.78 -18.44
C GLY A 130 -1.48 7.74 -17.99
N GLY A 131 -0.91 6.54 -17.84
CA GLY A 131 0.49 6.33 -17.50
C GLY A 131 0.86 6.84 -16.10
N ILE A 132 2.17 6.94 -15.84
CA ILE A 132 2.71 7.45 -14.57
C ILE A 132 2.12 8.82 -14.19
N ALA A 133 1.85 9.69 -15.17
CA ALA A 133 1.36 11.04 -14.91
C ALA A 133 -0.01 11.07 -14.21
N ALA A 134 -0.84 10.04 -14.41
CA ALA A 134 -2.15 9.89 -13.78
C ALA A 134 -2.08 9.18 -12.40
N ALA A 135 -0.92 8.66 -11.99
CA ALA A 135 -0.77 8.02 -10.68
C ALA A 135 -0.88 9.02 -9.51
N ARG A 136 -1.13 8.49 -8.30
CA ARG A 136 -1.22 9.29 -7.08
C ARG A 136 0.11 10.02 -6.79
N VAL A 137 0.04 11.06 -5.95
CA VAL A 137 1.23 11.86 -5.57
C VAL A 137 2.31 10.99 -4.92
N PHE A 138 1.95 10.06 -4.04
CA PHE A 138 2.92 9.16 -3.38
C PHE A 138 3.73 8.31 -4.37
N THR A 139 3.07 7.70 -5.37
CA THR A 139 3.76 6.97 -6.43
C THR A 139 4.76 7.86 -7.16
N ARG A 140 4.36 9.08 -7.51
CA ARG A 140 5.25 10.02 -8.20
C ARG A 140 6.38 10.54 -7.31
N ILE A 141 6.19 10.65 -5.99
CA ILE A 141 7.29 10.92 -5.03
C ILE A 141 8.31 9.79 -5.07
N TRP A 142 7.86 8.53 -4.99
CA TRP A 142 8.75 7.37 -5.12
C TRP A 142 9.54 7.39 -6.42
N LEU A 143 8.88 7.68 -7.55
CA LEU A 143 9.55 7.79 -8.85
C LEU A 143 10.51 8.98 -8.93
N ALA A 144 10.20 10.10 -8.26
CA ALA A 144 11.07 11.28 -8.21
C ALA A 144 12.36 11.03 -7.43
N LEU A 145 12.32 10.22 -6.38
CA LEU A 145 13.52 9.77 -5.67
C LEU A 145 14.53 9.07 -6.59
N PHE A 146 14.06 8.46 -7.69
CA PHE A 146 14.91 7.80 -8.69
C PHE A 146 15.16 8.62 -9.96
N GLY A 147 14.62 9.84 -10.04
CA GLY A 147 14.71 10.69 -11.23
C GLY A 147 13.82 10.25 -12.39
N TRP A 148 12.90 9.30 -12.18
CA TRP A 148 11.89 8.90 -13.17
C TRP A 148 10.71 9.89 -13.27
N TRP A 149 10.62 10.80 -12.31
CA TRP A 149 9.66 11.89 -12.29
C TRP A 149 10.35 13.17 -11.80
N SER A 150 10.00 14.34 -12.34
CA SER A 150 10.57 15.60 -11.86
C SER A 150 9.89 16.04 -10.56
N TRP A 151 10.70 16.46 -9.58
CA TRP A 151 10.22 17.09 -8.35
C TRP A 151 9.38 18.35 -8.62
N ASP A 152 9.63 19.07 -9.71
CA ASP A 152 8.88 20.29 -10.07
C ASP A 152 7.42 20.04 -10.46
N HIS A 153 7.06 18.78 -10.68
CA HIS A 153 5.69 18.38 -11.02
C HIS A 153 4.96 17.74 -9.84
N LEU A 154 5.54 17.75 -8.64
CA LEU A 154 4.91 17.31 -7.41
C LEU A 154 4.33 18.51 -6.64
N PRO A 155 3.26 18.32 -5.85
CA PRO A 155 2.80 19.34 -4.91
C PRO A 155 3.90 19.67 -3.91
N GLU A 156 4.07 20.95 -3.61
CA GLU A 156 5.03 21.40 -2.60
C GLU A 156 4.51 21.09 -1.20
N LEU A 157 5.39 20.57 -0.33
CA LEU A 157 5.12 20.28 1.08
C LEU A 157 6.14 21.04 1.92
N PRO A 158 5.91 22.32 2.23
CA PRO A 158 6.92 23.16 2.86
C PRO A 158 7.23 22.70 4.29
N PRO A 159 8.53 22.55 4.68
CA PRO A 159 8.92 22.18 6.04
C PRO A 159 8.50 23.21 7.08
N GLU A 160 8.23 24.45 6.67
CA GLU A 160 7.75 25.54 7.54
C GLU A 160 6.39 25.24 8.19
N LEU A 161 5.63 24.24 7.70
CA LEU A 161 4.39 23.77 8.35
C LEU A 161 4.59 23.39 9.83
N VAL A 162 5.80 22.96 10.22
CA VAL A 162 6.14 22.62 11.61
C VAL A 162 6.12 23.85 12.52
N PHE A 163 6.29 25.06 11.99
CA PHE A 163 6.26 26.30 12.75
C PHE A 163 4.85 26.88 12.94
N LEU A 164 3.84 26.31 12.27
CA LEU A 164 2.46 26.80 12.41
C LEU A 164 1.94 26.50 13.82
N PRO A 165 1.44 27.52 14.55
CA PRO A 165 0.85 27.29 15.85
C PRO A 165 -0.48 26.51 15.72
N PRO A 166 -0.90 25.75 16.76
CA PRO A 166 -2.05 24.83 16.67
C PRO A 166 -3.42 25.48 16.37
N TRP A 167 -3.52 26.81 16.43
CA TRP A 167 -4.75 27.55 16.11
C TRP A 167 -4.82 27.99 14.64
N VAL A 168 -3.73 27.87 13.87
CA VAL A 168 -3.70 28.17 12.44
C VAL A 168 -4.22 26.97 11.66
N PRO A 169 -5.12 27.15 10.67
CA PRO A 169 -5.61 26.03 9.86
C PRO A 169 -4.46 25.35 9.09
N LEU A 170 -4.56 24.04 8.94
CA LEU A 170 -3.56 23.18 8.27
C LEU A 170 -2.23 23.06 9.03
N ASN A 171 -2.23 23.39 10.33
CA ASN A 171 -1.10 23.03 11.17
C ASN A 171 -0.98 21.50 11.27
N ILE A 172 0.20 20.98 11.62
CA ILE A 172 0.45 19.54 11.62
C ILE A 172 -0.46 18.74 12.58
N TYR A 173 -1.07 19.38 13.58
CA TYR A 173 -1.98 18.75 14.55
C TYR A 173 -3.42 18.66 14.03
N ASP A 174 -3.77 19.36 12.95
CA ASP A 174 -5.07 19.20 12.27
C ASP A 174 -5.16 17.87 11.49
N PHE A 175 -4.01 17.23 11.22
CA PHE A 175 -3.94 15.96 10.53
C PHE A 175 -4.06 14.78 11.50
N GLY A 176 -4.75 13.72 11.06
CA GLY A 176 -4.77 12.44 11.77
C GLY A 176 -3.36 11.92 12.06
N CYS A 177 -3.17 11.18 13.15
CA CYS A 177 -1.84 10.80 13.63
C CYS A 177 -1.00 10.08 12.56
N TRP A 178 -1.61 9.18 11.79
CA TRP A 178 -0.96 8.47 10.69
C TRP A 178 -0.54 9.42 9.55
N ALA A 179 -1.42 10.35 9.16
CA ALA A 179 -1.13 11.32 8.11
C ALA A 179 0.00 12.27 8.51
N ARG A 180 0.00 12.74 9.77
CA ARG A 180 1.07 13.58 10.32
C ARG A 180 2.43 12.87 10.28
N GLN A 181 2.47 11.58 10.63
CA GLN A 181 3.69 10.77 10.58
C GLN A 181 4.24 10.60 9.16
N THR A 182 3.42 10.77 8.12
CA THR A 182 3.85 10.79 6.72
C THR A 182 4.21 12.18 6.23
N ILE A 183 3.40 13.20 6.53
CA ILE A 183 3.56 14.57 6.04
C ILE A 183 4.87 15.18 6.54
N VAL A 184 5.18 15.07 7.84
CA VAL A 184 6.35 15.74 8.42
C VAL A 184 7.67 15.22 7.84
N PRO A 185 7.91 13.91 7.69
CA PRO A 185 9.09 13.43 6.97
C PRO A 185 9.09 13.86 5.50
N LEU A 186 7.93 13.84 4.83
CA LEU A 186 7.84 14.24 3.43
C LEU A 186 8.13 15.72 3.19
N THR A 187 7.92 16.60 4.17
CA THR A 187 8.29 18.01 4.01
C THR A 187 9.81 18.17 3.97
N VAL A 188 10.55 17.35 4.74
CA VAL A 188 12.02 17.31 4.68
C VAL A 188 12.49 16.76 3.33
N VAL A 189 11.90 15.66 2.88
CA VAL A 189 12.22 15.07 1.56
C VAL A 189 11.92 16.04 0.43
N SER A 190 10.78 16.74 0.48
CA SER A 190 10.36 17.71 -0.54
C SER A 190 11.24 18.96 -0.56
N ALA A 191 11.78 19.37 0.59
CA ALA A 191 12.75 20.46 0.68
C ALA A 191 14.12 20.08 0.10
N LEU A 192 14.57 18.85 0.34
CA LEU A 192 15.89 18.37 -0.11
C LEU A 192 15.89 17.83 -1.55
N ARG A 193 14.73 17.37 -2.04
CA ARG A 193 14.52 16.79 -3.38
C ARG A 193 15.60 15.79 -3.79
N PRO A 194 15.92 14.78 -2.95
CA PRO A 194 17.04 13.90 -3.23
C PRO A 194 16.74 13.02 -4.44
N VAL A 195 17.78 12.75 -5.24
CA VAL A 195 17.70 11.88 -6.41
C VAL A 195 18.87 10.90 -6.41
N ARG A 196 18.55 9.60 -6.47
CA ARG A 196 19.50 8.53 -6.77
C ARG A 196 19.03 7.83 -8.05
N PRO A 197 19.67 8.07 -9.20
CA PRO A 197 19.18 7.59 -10.49
C PRO A 197 18.81 6.10 -10.47
N GLY A 198 17.61 5.79 -10.96
CA GLY A 198 17.17 4.41 -11.13
C GLY A 198 18.08 3.63 -12.09
N PRO A 199 18.16 2.30 -11.96
CA PRO A 199 19.08 1.48 -12.77
C PRO A 199 18.65 1.30 -14.24
N PHE A 200 17.46 1.79 -14.62
CA PHE A 200 16.89 1.67 -15.96
C PHE A 200 15.91 2.82 -16.24
N ALA A 201 15.47 2.96 -17.49
CA ALA A 201 14.36 3.83 -17.87
C ALA A 201 12.99 3.14 -17.68
N LEU A 202 11.93 3.96 -17.62
CA LEU A 202 10.52 3.56 -17.49
C LEU A 202 9.66 4.10 -18.65
N ASP A 203 10.25 4.29 -19.82
CA ASP A 203 9.61 4.89 -21.00
C ASP A 203 8.30 4.19 -21.38
N GLU A 204 8.22 2.87 -21.20
CA GLU A 204 7.07 2.04 -21.49
C GLU A 204 5.86 2.27 -20.57
N LEU A 205 6.02 3.04 -19.50
CA LEU A 205 4.94 3.41 -18.57
C LEU A 205 4.34 4.79 -18.86
N HIS A 206 4.91 5.54 -19.82
CA HIS A 206 4.37 6.82 -20.27
C HIS A 206 3.45 6.63 -21.49
N THR A 207 2.42 7.47 -21.59
CA THR A 207 1.57 7.54 -22.79
C THR A 207 2.35 8.05 -24.01
N ASP A 208 3.23 9.05 -23.81
CA ASP A 208 4.29 9.46 -24.72
C ASP A 208 5.57 9.72 -23.90
N ALA A 209 6.61 8.91 -24.10
CA ALA A 209 7.87 9.04 -23.36
C ALA A 209 8.58 10.38 -23.61
N ARG A 210 8.31 11.05 -24.75
CA ARG A 210 8.86 12.39 -25.05
C ARG A 210 8.11 13.50 -24.32
N ARG A 211 6.93 13.19 -23.78
CA ARG A 211 6.08 14.11 -23.02
C ARG A 211 5.60 13.42 -21.74
N PRO A 212 6.51 13.16 -20.79
CA PRO A 212 6.20 12.39 -19.58
C PRO A 212 5.14 13.06 -18.70
N VAL A 213 4.95 14.38 -18.86
CA VAL A 213 3.90 15.18 -18.19
C VAL A 213 2.98 15.81 -19.23
N PRO A 214 1.91 15.13 -19.66
CA PRO A 214 0.92 15.71 -20.53
C PRO A 214 0.11 16.80 -19.81
N PRO A 215 -0.37 17.84 -20.53
CA PRO A 215 -1.23 18.86 -19.97
C PRO A 215 -2.53 18.23 -19.49
N ARG A 216 -3.01 18.69 -18.34
CA ARG A 216 -4.32 18.27 -17.82
C ARG A 216 -5.41 18.77 -18.79
N THR A 217 -6.22 17.85 -19.29
CA THR A 217 -7.41 18.14 -20.11
C THR A 217 -8.64 18.25 -19.23
#